data_AF-A0A9E2PX35-F1
#
_entry.id   AF-A0A9E2PX35-F1
#
_cell.length_a   1.000
_cell.length_b   1.000
_cell.length_c   1.000
_cell.angle_alpha   90.00
_cell.angle_beta   90.00
_cell.angle_gamma   90.00
#
_symmetry.space_group_name_H-M   'P 1'
#
loop_
_entity.id
_entity.type
_entity.pdbx_description
1 polymer ?
#
loop_
_entity_poly.entity_id
_entity_poly.type
_entity_poly.pdbx_seq_one_letter_code
_entity_poly.pdbx_strand_id
1 'polypeptide(L)'
;MKTFGKLVFLAIFFGVFLGAAPAAAGEAGKVSCSTPGCGYHYNLRIGGGMKSPSLTGYCRSTKQFVRLKLKKWEDYRKPHYCPGSKEPMQPIYERSQVAEIPCPQCGNLTLHYERRLLFD
;
A
#
# COMPACT_ATOMS: atom_id res chain seq x y z
N MET A 1 10.67 53.44 -14.73
CA MET A 1 10.72 52.28 -13.83
C MET A 1 9.32 51.68 -13.71
N LYS A 2 8.95 50.64 -14.48
CA LYS A 2 7.59 50.04 -14.39
C LYS A 2 7.43 48.61 -14.95
N THR A 3 8.51 47.83 -15.00
CA THR A 3 8.48 46.48 -15.62
C THR A 3 9.02 45.37 -14.71
N PHE A 4 9.71 45.70 -13.61
CA PHE A 4 10.36 44.71 -12.76
C PHE A 4 9.40 43.92 -11.83
N GLY A 5 8.27 44.51 -11.45
CA GLY A 5 7.31 43.86 -10.52
C GLY A 5 6.45 42.75 -11.13
N LYS A 6 6.24 42.73 -12.45
CA LYS A 6 5.40 41.73 -13.13
C LYS A 6 6.14 40.41 -13.40
N LEU A 7 7.46 40.45 -13.58
CA LEU A 7 8.28 39.26 -13.85
C LEU A 7 8.48 38.40 -12.60
N VAL A 8 8.59 39.01 -11.42
CA VAL A 8 8.76 38.28 -10.14
C VAL A 8 7.47 37.54 -9.76
N PHE A 9 6.30 38.10 -10.04
CA PHE A 9 5.01 37.45 -9.76
C PHE A 9 4.77 36.22 -10.65
N LEU A 10 5.24 36.24 -11.90
CA LEU A 10 5.07 35.11 -12.83
C LEU A 10 6.00 33.92 -12.46
N ALA A 11 7.20 34.20 -11.97
CA ALA A 11 8.15 33.18 -11.54
C ALA A 11 7.70 32.45 -10.26
N ILE A 12 7.05 33.15 -9.33
CA ILE A 12 6.49 32.55 -8.11
C ILE A 12 5.29 31.66 -8.45
N PHE A 13 4.43 32.05 -9.40
CA PHE A 13 3.29 31.24 -9.81
C PHE A 13 3.70 29.96 -10.57
N PHE A 14 4.80 30.00 -11.34
CA PHE A 14 5.35 28.81 -12.01
C PHE A 14 6.17 27.89 -11.08
N GLY A 15 6.82 28.45 -10.05
CA GLY A 15 7.60 27.66 -9.08
C GLY A 15 6.75 26.77 -8.17
N VAL A 16 5.50 27.16 -7.89
CA VAL A 16 4.61 26.41 -6.97
C VAL A 16 3.90 25.22 -7.66
N PHE A 17 3.70 25.26 -8.98
CA PHE A 17 3.04 24.16 -9.70
C PHE A 17 3.95 22.97 -10.03
N LEU A 18 5.27 23.10 -9.90
CA LEU A 18 6.24 22.03 -10.22
C LEU A 18 6.58 21.11 -9.03
N GLY A 19 5.97 21.33 -7.86
CA GLY A 19 6.27 20.61 -6.62
C GLY A 19 5.25 19.56 -6.18
N ALA A 20 4.19 19.30 -6.95
CA ALA A 20 3.23 18.26 -6.60
C ALA A 20 3.87 16.89 -6.83
N ALA A 21 4.51 16.34 -5.78
CA ALA A 21 4.94 14.95 -5.79
C ALA A 21 3.74 14.08 -6.19
N PRO A 22 3.86 13.18 -7.19
CA PRO A 22 2.78 12.30 -7.56
C PRO A 22 2.30 11.56 -6.32
N ALA A 23 1.00 11.64 -6.06
CA ALA A 23 0.40 10.97 -4.92
C ALA A 23 0.42 9.47 -5.18
N ALA A 24 1.45 8.79 -4.67
CA ALA A 24 1.61 7.34 -4.83
C ALA A 24 0.40 6.59 -4.26
N ALA A 25 -0.32 5.87 -5.12
CA ALA A 25 -1.53 5.11 -4.77
C ALA A 25 -1.23 3.68 -4.28
N GLY A 26 0.01 3.19 -4.45
CA GLY A 26 0.44 1.88 -4.00
C GLY A 26 1.92 1.75 -3.66
N GLU A 27 2.26 0.66 -2.99
CA GLU A 27 3.63 0.32 -2.59
C GLU A 27 3.91 -1.18 -2.73
N ALA A 28 5.14 -1.53 -3.08
CA ALA A 28 5.65 -2.90 -3.12
C ALA A 28 6.82 -3.04 -2.15
N GLY A 29 6.88 -4.18 -1.48
CA GLY A 29 7.84 -4.40 -0.41
C GLY A 29 7.94 -5.87 -0.03
N LYS A 30 8.79 -6.14 0.95
CA LYS A 30 9.02 -7.47 1.49
C LYS A 30 8.48 -7.55 2.91
N VAL A 31 7.63 -8.54 3.16
CA VAL A 31 7.24 -8.96 4.50
C VAL A 31 8.24 -9.98 4.98
N SER A 32 8.75 -9.82 6.21
CA SER A 32 9.66 -10.77 6.84
C SER A 32 9.28 -11.02 8.29
N CYS A 33 9.41 -12.27 8.74
CA CYS A 33 9.27 -12.61 10.15
C CYS A 33 10.61 -12.43 10.89
N SER A 34 10.57 -11.74 12.02
CA SER A 34 11.75 -11.53 12.89
C SER A 34 11.95 -12.62 13.94
N THR A 35 11.04 -13.60 14.04
CA THR A 35 11.23 -14.75 14.93
C THR A 35 12.48 -15.54 14.53
N PRO A 36 13.45 -15.76 15.44
CA PRO A 36 14.66 -16.54 15.16
C PRO A 36 14.32 -17.92 14.60
N GLY A 37 14.97 -18.31 13.50
CA GLY A 37 14.76 -19.60 12.85
C GLY A 37 13.49 -19.75 12.01
N CYS A 38 12.62 -18.73 11.93
CA CYS A 38 11.42 -18.81 11.09
C CYS A 38 11.77 -18.65 9.59
N GLY A 39 12.52 -17.62 9.22
CA GLY A 39 12.92 -17.39 7.82
C GLY A 39 11.78 -17.07 6.85
N TYR A 40 10.58 -16.75 7.36
CA TYR A 40 9.44 -16.40 6.51
C TYR A 40 9.69 -15.07 5.79
N HIS A 41 9.51 -15.09 4.47
CA HIS A 41 9.62 -13.95 3.60
C HIS A 41 8.54 -13.98 2.51
N TYR A 42 7.92 -12.84 2.23
CA TYR A 42 6.89 -12.74 1.20
C TYR A 42 6.91 -11.37 0.52
N ASN A 43 6.82 -11.34 -0.81
CA ASN A 43 6.73 -10.07 -1.54
C ASN A 43 5.28 -9.59 -1.53
N LEU A 44 5.02 -8.46 -0.89
CA LEU A 44 3.68 -7.90 -0.72
C LEU A 44 3.57 -6.56 -1.42
N ARG A 45 2.46 -6.36 -2.13
CA ARG A 45 2.08 -5.06 -2.69
C ARG A 45 0.87 -4.55 -1.91
N ILE A 46 0.92 -3.35 -1.35
CA ILE A 46 -0.19 -2.70 -0.65
C ILE A 46 -0.76 -1.60 -1.56
N GLY A 47 -2.08 -1.38 -1.52
CA GLY A 47 -2.74 -0.41 -2.39
C GLY A 47 -2.80 -0.81 -3.86
N GLY A 48 -3.20 0.11 -4.73
CA GLY A 48 -3.43 -0.11 -6.16
C GLY A 48 -2.91 1.04 -6.98
N GLY A 49 -2.70 0.82 -8.28
CA GLY A 49 -2.36 1.93 -9.16
C GLY A 49 -3.58 2.82 -9.41
N MET A 50 -3.39 4.10 -9.70
CA MET A 50 -4.48 5.05 -9.97
C MET A 50 -5.45 4.50 -11.03
N LYS A 51 -4.91 3.88 -12.08
CA LYS A 51 -5.68 3.26 -13.17
C LYS A 51 -6.00 1.78 -12.96
N SER A 52 -5.52 1.19 -11.87
CA SER A 52 -5.72 -0.23 -11.54
C SER A 52 -5.91 -0.39 -10.04
N PRO A 53 -7.09 0.03 -9.51
CA PRO A 53 -7.38 -0.05 -8.08
C PRO A 53 -7.26 -1.49 -7.61
N SER A 54 -6.62 -1.69 -6.47
CA SER A 54 -6.40 -3.02 -5.90
C SER A 54 -6.37 -2.90 -4.38
N LEU A 55 -6.98 -3.87 -3.71
CA LEU A 55 -6.91 -4.01 -2.28
C LEU A 55 -6.05 -5.23 -1.95
N THR A 56 -5.21 -5.10 -0.94
CA THR A 56 -4.45 -6.22 -0.40
C THR A 56 -4.97 -6.52 0.99
N GLY A 57 -5.03 -7.80 1.33
CA GLY A 57 -5.50 -8.23 2.64
C GLY A 57 -4.92 -9.59 3.01
N TYR A 58 -5.35 -10.07 4.16
CA TYR A 58 -4.93 -11.32 4.74
C TYR A 58 -6.13 -12.21 5.05
N CYS A 59 -6.01 -13.48 4.70
CA CYS A 59 -7.00 -14.52 4.96
C CYS A 59 -6.51 -15.41 6.07
N ARG A 60 -7.22 -15.46 7.20
CA ARG A 60 -6.75 -16.17 8.40
C ARG A 60 -6.92 -17.67 8.23
N SER A 61 -8.00 -18.14 7.59
CA SER A 61 -8.21 -19.57 7.37
C SER A 61 -7.12 -20.21 6.51
N THR A 62 -6.72 -19.54 5.42
CA THR A 62 -5.70 -20.03 4.49
C THR A 62 -4.28 -19.57 4.84
N LYS A 63 -4.13 -18.66 5.81
CA LYS A 63 -2.87 -18.03 6.21
C LYS A 63 -2.13 -17.37 5.04
N GLN A 64 -2.86 -16.71 4.15
CA GLN A 64 -2.30 -16.14 2.92
C GLN A 64 -2.61 -14.66 2.78
N PHE A 65 -1.61 -13.93 2.29
CA PHE A 65 -1.83 -12.60 1.74
C PHE A 65 -2.48 -12.73 0.37
N VAL A 66 -3.53 -11.95 0.14
CA VAL A 66 -4.29 -11.95 -1.10
C VAL A 66 -4.37 -10.53 -1.64
N ARG A 67 -4.34 -10.40 -2.97
CA ARG A 67 -4.47 -9.12 -3.66
C ARG A 67 -5.67 -9.21 -4.60
N LEU A 68 -6.67 -8.37 -4.34
CA LEU A 68 -7.89 -8.29 -5.12
C LEU A 68 -7.81 -7.09 -6.06
N LYS A 69 -8.01 -7.33 -7.35
CA LYS A 69 -8.20 -6.24 -8.32
C LYS A 69 -9.63 -5.72 -8.19
N LEU A 70 -9.75 -4.42 -7.95
CA LEU A 70 -11.04 -3.76 -7.81
C LEU A 70 -11.52 -3.25 -9.18
N LYS A 71 -12.83 -3.10 -9.33
CA LYS A 71 -13.41 -2.47 -10.53
C LYS A 71 -13.31 -0.95 -10.45
N LYS A 72 -13.51 -0.40 -9.25
CA LYS A 72 -13.46 1.05 -9.00
C LYS A 72 -12.86 1.37 -7.64
N TRP A 73 -12.39 2.60 -7.45
CA TRP A 73 -11.77 3.04 -6.18
C TRP A 73 -12.78 3.14 -5.04
N GLU A 74 -14.06 3.37 -5.33
CA GLU A 74 -15.13 3.43 -4.33
C GLU A 74 -15.34 2.07 -3.64
N ASP A 75 -14.87 0.98 -4.24
CA ASP A 75 -14.93 -0.35 -3.65
C ASP A 75 -13.81 -0.59 -2.63
N TYR A 76 -12.79 0.28 -2.55
CA TYR A 76 -11.57 0.05 -1.77
C TYR A 76 -11.83 -0.13 -0.26
N ARG A 77 -12.81 0.56 0.30
CA ARG A 77 -13.19 0.48 1.73
C ARG A 77 -14.41 -0.39 1.99
N LYS A 78 -15.01 -1.00 0.95
CA LYS A 78 -16.14 -1.92 1.12
C LYS A 78 -15.66 -3.23 1.75
N PRO A 79 -16.57 -4.04 2.35
CA PRO A 79 -16.22 -5.39 2.78
C PRO A 79 -15.75 -6.26 1.61
N HIS A 80 -14.67 -7.01 1.82
CA HIS A 80 -14.12 -7.96 0.86
C HIS A 80 -13.93 -9.32 1.52
N TYR A 81 -13.93 -10.38 0.71
CA TYR A 81 -13.88 -11.76 1.16
C TYR A 81 -12.71 -12.51 0.57
N CYS A 82 -12.23 -13.51 1.30
CA CYS A 82 -11.13 -14.35 0.89
C CYS A 82 -11.51 -15.25 -0.30
N PRO A 83 -10.68 -15.32 -1.37
CA PRO A 83 -10.97 -16.15 -2.54
C PRO A 83 -11.30 -17.59 -2.17
N GLY A 84 -12.38 -18.13 -2.73
CA GLY A 84 -12.83 -19.50 -2.48
C GLY A 84 -13.50 -19.72 -1.11
N SER A 85 -13.76 -18.66 -0.33
CA SER A 85 -14.44 -18.75 0.96
C SER A 85 -15.41 -17.59 1.19
N LYS A 86 -16.26 -17.70 2.23
CA LYS A 86 -17.08 -16.59 2.74
C LYS A 86 -16.40 -15.87 3.92
N GLU A 87 -15.14 -16.16 4.21
CA GLU A 87 -14.40 -15.50 5.29
C GLU A 87 -14.16 -14.03 4.92
N PRO A 88 -14.47 -13.08 5.82
CA PRO A 88 -14.08 -11.68 5.65
C PRO A 88 -12.55 -11.56 5.57
N MET A 89 -12.07 -10.89 4.54
CA MET A 89 -10.65 -10.60 4.38
C MET A 89 -10.26 -9.47 5.33
N GLN A 90 -9.12 -9.61 6.05
CA GLN A 90 -8.55 -8.52 6.84
C GLN A 90 -7.81 -7.55 5.88
N PRO A 91 -8.34 -6.35 5.60
CA PRO A 91 -7.71 -5.44 4.65
C PRO A 91 -6.43 -4.83 5.23
N ILE A 92 -5.44 -4.62 4.36
CA ILE A 92 -4.19 -3.94 4.67
C ILE A 92 -4.15 -2.66 3.83
N TYR A 93 -4.33 -1.54 4.50
CA TYR A 93 -4.28 -0.20 3.92
C TYR A 93 -2.90 0.43 4.09
N GLU A 94 -2.24 0.11 5.20
CA GLU A 94 -0.96 0.69 5.57
C GLU A 94 0.04 -0.40 6.00
N ARG A 95 1.33 -0.14 5.75
CA ARG A 95 2.44 -1.03 6.14
C ARG A 95 2.45 -1.44 7.61
N SER A 96 1.99 -0.57 8.52
CA SER A 96 1.96 -0.80 9.97
C SER A 96 1.06 -1.98 10.32
N GLN A 97 -0.05 -2.15 9.58
CA GLN A 97 -1.03 -3.21 9.81
C GLN A 97 -0.49 -4.61 9.51
N VAL A 98 0.65 -4.73 8.80
CA VAL A 98 1.32 -6.02 8.60
C VAL A 98 1.83 -6.60 9.92
N ALA A 99 2.24 -5.76 10.87
CA ALA A 99 2.72 -6.22 12.17
C ALA A 99 1.61 -6.84 13.05
N GLU A 100 0.34 -6.54 12.74
CA GLU A 100 -0.83 -7.09 13.43
C GLU A 100 -1.22 -8.49 12.91
N ILE A 101 -0.56 -8.96 11.84
CA ILE A 101 -0.85 -10.25 11.21
C ILE A 101 0.09 -11.31 11.80
N PRO A 102 -0.43 -12.44 12.31
CA PRO A 102 0.40 -13.53 12.79
C PRO A 102 1.19 -14.12 11.62
N CYS A 103 2.47 -14.42 11.84
CA CYS A 103 3.30 -15.03 10.81
C CYS A 103 2.65 -16.33 10.30
N PRO A 104 2.45 -16.51 8.98
CA PRO A 104 1.85 -17.72 8.44
C PRO A 104 2.59 -19.01 8.80
N GLN A 105 3.90 -18.91 9.03
CA GLN A 105 4.76 -20.05 9.31
C GLN A 105 4.89 -20.36 10.81
N CYS A 106 5.11 -19.35 11.67
CA CYS A 106 5.34 -19.58 13.11
C CYS A 106 4.23 -19.08 14.05
N GLY A 107 3.23 -18.36 13.54
CA GLY A 107 2.09 -17.86 14.32
C GLY A 107 2.37 -16.59 15.15
N ASN A 108 3.63 -16.19 15.33
CA ASN A 108 4.00 -15.02 16.14
C ASN A 108 3.68 -13.70 15.44
N LEU A 109 3.32 -12.66 16.21
CA LEU A 109 3.12 -11.28 15.76
C LEU A 109 4.47 -10.55 15.60
N THR A 110 5.25 -11.01 14.63
CA THR A 110 6.65 -10.57 14.43
C THR A 110 6.95 -10.27 12.96
N LEU A 111 5.90 -10.06 12.17
CA LEU A 111 6.01 -9.66 10.77
C LEU A 111 6.40 -8.18 10.67
N HIS A 112 7.31 -7.90 9.75
CA HIS A 112 7.77 -6.56 9.41
C HIS A 112 7.62 -6.33 7.91
N TYR A 113 7.19 -5.13 7.52
CA TYR A 113 7.12 -4.74 6.11
C TYR A 113 8.23 -3.74 5.78
N GLU A 114 9.10 -4.13 4.86
CA GLU A 114 10.12 -3.28 4.27
C GLU A 114 9.64 -2.79 2.90
N ARG A 115 9.30 -1.51 2.80
CA ARG A 115 8.95 -0.87 1.52
C ARG A 115 10.17 -0.85 0.61
N ARG A 116 9.99 -1.25 -0.64
CA ARG A 116 11.04 -1.24 -1.67
C ARG A 116 10.74 -0.29 -2.83
N LEU A 117 9.46 -0.12 -3.17
CA LEU A 117 9.04 0.67 -4.31
C LEU A 117 7.69 1.34 -4.02
N LEU A 118 7.54 2.60 -4.42
CA LEU A 118 6.25 3.28 -4.56
C LEU A 118 5.82 3.21 -6.02
N PHE A 119 4.53 3.01 -6.28
CA PHE A 119 4.00 2.94 -7.63
C PHE A 119 2.60 3.54 -7.75
N ASP A 120 2.25 3.90 -8.99
CA ASP A 120 0.96 4.40 -9.44
C ASP A 120 0.36 3.57 -10.59
#